data_AF-A0A9W9Y831-F1
#
_entry.id   AF-A0A9W9Y831-F1
#
_cell.length_a   1.000
_cell.length_b   1.000
_cell.length_c   1.000
_cell.angle_alpha   90.00
_cell.angle_beta   90.00
_cell.angle_gamma   90.00
#
_symmetry.space_group_name_H-M   'P 1'
#
loop_
_entity.id
_entity.type
_entity.pdbx_description
1 polymer ?
#
loop_
_entity_poly.entity_id
_entity_poly.type
_entity_poly.pdbx_seq_one_letter_code
_entity_poly.pdbx_strand_id
1 'polypeptide(L)'
;EPASRDCSDEASWKDTNFVGCSSSEFIKLDDEIEAITGGFQSNITAQQVLSKLANATQPVTNNTKRPTEIFGGDLGIAVDILVSLANFNTKQGNVSTEEDVENFAEVASNLLESTNRITWQELEKVGQGRSQSLVKAMDDYGLGVAATLTGSTNSRVVQTKNLVMRIDRANQDSPV
;
A
#
# COMPACT_ATOMS: atom_id res chain seq x y z
N GLU A 1 8.20 -0.46 -17.73
CA GLU A 1 7.72 -0.73 -19.11
C GLU A 1 7.13 0.54 -19.74
N PRO A 2 6.97 0.64 -21.08
CA PRO A 2 6.35 1.81 -21.68
C PRO A 2 4.83 1.86 -21.45
N ALA A 3 4.25 3.06 -21.53
CA ALA A 3 2.79 3.22 -21.59
C ALA A 3 2.24 2.55 -22.86
N SER A 4 1.04 1.99 -22.79
CA SER A 4 0.34 1.36 -23.92
C SER A 4 -1.01 2.03 -24.18
N ARG A 5 -1.55 1.86 -25.39
CA ARG A 5 -2.86 2.43 -25.76
C ARG A 5 -3.49 1.58 -26.85
N ASP A 6 -4.76 1.24 -26.65
CA ASP A 6 -5.51 0.40 -27.58
C ASP A 6 -6.35 1.22 -28.56
N CYS A 7 -6.42 0.75 -29.81
CA CYS A 7 -7.39 1.21 -30.80
C CYS A 7 -8.64 0.31 -30.71
N SER A 8 -9.82 0.91 -30.59
CA SER A 8 -11.10 0.19 -30.54
C SER A 8 -11.53 -0.31 -31.92
N ASP A 9 -12.48 -1.25 -31.94
CA ASP A 9 -13.04 -1.78 -33.18
C ASP A 9 -13.77 -0.69 -34.00
N GLU A 10 -14.24 0.37 -33.34
CA GLU A 10 -14.81 1.57 -33.94
C GLU A 10 -13.75 2.58 -34.44
N ALA A 11 -12.49 2.16 -34.54
CA ALA A 11 -11.34 2.98 -34.92
C ALA A 11 -11.15 4.24 -34.06
N SER A 12 -11.51 4.16 -32.77
CA SER A 12 -11.30 5.22 -31.79
C SER A 12 -10.20 4.84 -30.80
N TRP A 13 -9.40 5.80 -30.36
CA TRP A 13 -8.38 5.54 -29.34
C TRP A 13 -9.02 5.40 -27.96
N LYS A 14 -8.77 4.29 -27.28
CA LYS A 14 -9.12 4.13 -25.85
C LYS A 14 -8.21 4.98 -24.97
N ASP A 15 -8.46 5.00 -23.66
CA ASP A 15 -7.58 5.69 -22.71
C ASP A 15 -6.19 5.04 -22.68
N THR A 16 -5.17 5.85 -22.38
CA THR A 16 -3.78 5.38 -22.26
C THR A 16 -3.63 4.55 -20.98
N ASN A 17 -3.05 3.36 -21.09
CA ASN A 17 -2.73 2.51 -19.97
C ASN A 17 -1.29 2.81 -19.46
N PHE A 18 -1.20 3.15 -18.18
CA PHE A 18 0.04 3.50 -17.49
C PHE A 18 0.49 2.44 -16.46
N VAL A 19 -0.01 1.21 -16.54
CA VAL A 19 0.38 0.10 -15.65
C VAL A 19 1.88 -0.19 -15.73
N GLY A 20 2.48 -0.04 -16.91
CA GLY A 20 3.92 -0.20 -17.09
C GLY A 20 4.78 0.95 -16.54
N CYS A 21 4.17 2.08 -16.18
CA CYS A 21 4.88 3.30 -15.81
C CYS A 21 5.00 3.45 -14.29
N SER A 22 6.24 3.57 -13.82
CA SER A 22 6.57 3.81 -12.42
C SER A 22 7.51 5.01 -12.28
N SER A 23 7.27 5.80 -11.26
CA SER A 23 8.10 6.92 -10.84
C SER A 23 9.34 6.40 -10.11
N SER A 24 10.46 7.09 -10.27
CA SER A 24 11.74 6.70 -9.64
C SER A 24 11.70 6.71 -8.11
N GLU A 25 10.80 7.48 -7.51
CA GLU A 25 10.59 7.50 -6.05
C GLU A 25 10.03 6.17 -5.54
N PHE A 26 9.01 5.61 -6.20
CA PHE A 26 8.42 4.32 -5.81
C PHE A 26 9.40 3.17 -6.00
N ILE A 27 10.12 3.14 -7.13
CA ILE A 27 11.15 2.12 -7.40
C ILE A 27 12.23 2.12 -6.30
N LYS A 28 12.71 3.30 -5.88
CA LYS A 28 13.72 3.39 -4.80
C LYS A 28 13.19 2.90 -3.47
N LEU A 29 11.92 3.16 -3.15
CA LEU A 29 11.32 2.67 -1.90
C LEU A 29 11.15 1.15 -1.93
N ASP A 30 10.84 0.58 -3.10
CA ASP A 30 10.77 -0.86 -3.34
C ASP A 30 12.14 -1.53 -3.13
N ASP A 31 13.18 -0.98 -3.75
CA ASP A 31 14.56 -1.46 -3.58
C ASP A 31 15.01 -1.44 -2.11
N GLU A 32 14.66 -0.38 -1.36
CA GLU A 32 15.00 -0.27 0.06
C GLU A 32 14.25 -1.31 0.91
N ILE A 33 12.95 -1.56 0.66
CA ILE A 33 12.22 -2.58 1.43
C ILE A 33 12.66 -4.00 1.08
N GLU A 34 13.01 -4.27 -0.18
CA GLU A 34 13.59 -5.55 -0.59
C GLU A 34 14.93 -5.78 0.14
N ALA A 35 15.80 -4.78 0.18
CA ALA A 35 17.06 -4.85 0.91
C ALA A 35 16.85 -5.14 2.40
N ILE A 36 15.93 -4.41 3.06
CA ILE A 36 15.62 -4.59 4.49
C ILE A 36 15.09 -6.00 4.77
N THR A 37 14.11 -6.44 3.98
CA THR A 37 13.44 -7.74 4.20
C THR A 37 14.32 -8.93 3.81
N GLY A 38 15.24 -8.73 2.87
CA GLY A 38 16.28 -9.69 2.49
C GLY A 38 17.47 -9.75 3.46
N GLY A 39 17.56 -8.85 4.44
CA GLY A 39 18.67 -8.77 5.40
C GLY A 39 19.95 -8.19 4.79
N PHE A 40 19.83 -7.42 3.71
CA PHE A 40 20.93 -6.68 3.09
C PHE A 40 21.07 -5.29 3.69
N GLN A 41 22.13 -4.57 3.31
CA GLN A 41 22.33 -3.20 3.75
C GLN A 41 21.31 -2.27 3.09
N SER A 42 20.55 -1.53 3.89
CA SER A 42 19.65 -0.46 3.47
C SER A 42 20.14 0.90 3.99
N ASN A 43 19.70 1.98 3.34
CA ASN A 43 20.01 3.34 3.81
C ASN A 43 18.98 3.84 4.83
N ILE A 44 17.79 3.26 4.81
CA ILE A 44 16.66 3.64 5.66
C ILE A 44 16.05 2.42 6.35
N THR A 45 15.24 2.66 7.38
CA THR A 45 14.49 1.61 8.08
C THR A 45 13.14 1.32 7.44
N ALA A 46 12.50 0.22 7.82
CA ALA A 46 11.17 -0.15 7.31
C ALA A 46 10.10 0.91 7.66
N GLN A 47 10.17 1.50 8.85
CA GLN A 47 9.30 2.60 9.27
C GLN A 47 9.53 3.85 8.42
N GLN A 48 10.78 4.15 8.06
CA GLN A 48 11.11 5.27 7.17
C GLN A 48 10.64 5.03 5.74
N VAL A 49 10.70 3.79 5.23
CA VAL A 49 10.07 3.42 3.95
C VAL A 49 8.58 3.72 4.01
N LEU A 50 7.89 3.24 5.05
CA LEU A 50 6.45 3.40 5.22
C LEU A 50 6.03 4.88 5.29
N SER A 51 6.72 5.67 6.11
CA SER A 51 6.48 7.13 6.22
C SER A 51 6.69 7.85 4.88
N LYS A 52 7.77 7.52 4.14
CA LYS A 52 8.01 8.08 2.80
C LYS A 52 6.96 7.66 1.79
N LEU A 53 6.50 6.41 1.83
CA LEU A 53 5.44 5.90 0.97
C LEU A 53 4.10 6.61 1.26
N ALA A 54 3.79 6.88 2.53
CA ALA A 54 2.60 7.63 2.93
C ALA A 54 2.59 9.03 2.30
N ASN A 55 3.75 9.69 2.23
CA ASN A 55 3.90 10.98 1.54
C ASN A 55 3.80 10.84 0.01
N ALA A 56 4.48 9.84 -0.58
CA ALA A 56 4.51 9.64 -2.03
C ALA A 56 3.14 9.27 -2.63
N THR A 57 2.27 8.64 -1.85
CA THR A 57 0.91 8.23 -2.28
C THR A 57 -0.15 9.31 -2.11
N GLN A 58 0.18 10.45 -1.48
CA GLN A 58 -0.80 11.50 -1.24
C GLN A 58 -1.51 11.95 -2.53
N PRO A 59 -2.84 12.17 -2.49
CA PRO A 59 -3.60 12.60 -3.67
C PRO A 59 -3.13 13.98 -4.14
N VAL A 60 -2.80 14.10 -5.43
CA VAL A 60 -2.33 15.35 -6.00
C VAL A 60 -3.52 16.19 -6.44
N THR A 61 -3.98 17.10 -5.58
CA THR A 61 -5.24 17.86 -5.82
C THR A 61 -5.10 19.09 -6.72
N ASN A 62 -3.88 19.53 -7.08
CA ASN A 62 -3.67 20.78 -7.82
C ASN A 62 -2.44 20.75 -8.76
N ASN A 63 -2.24 19.68 -9.52
CA ASN A 63 -1.14 19.61 -10.50
C ASN A 63 -1.68 19.64 -11.93
N THR A 64 -1.40 20.72 -12.65
CA THR A 64 -1.80 20.89 -14.06
C THR A 64 -0.95 20.09 -15.05
N LYS A 65 0.11 19.42 -14.58
CA LYS A 65 1.07 18.67 -15.40
C LYS A 65 1.00 17.16 -15.23
N ARG A 66 0.33 16.65 -14.20
CA ARG A 66 0.20 15.21 -13.91
C ARG A 66 -1.28 14.84 -13.79
N PRO A 67 -1.71 13.65 -14.23
CA PRO A 67 -3.02 13.13 -13.87
C PRO A 67 -3.24 13.21 -12.36
N THR A 68 -4.47 13.48 -11.94
CA THR A 68 -4.87 13.42 -10.52
C THR A 68 -4.72 12.00 -9.97
N GLU A 69 -4.78 11.01 -10.86
CA GLU A 69 -4.65 9.58 -10.56
C GLU A 69 -3.18 9.18 -10.39
N ILE A 70 -2.94 8.25 -9.46
CA ILE A 70 -1.65 7.57 -9.35
C ILE A 70 -1.36 6.75 -10.63
N PHE A 71 -0.10 6.66 -11.03
CA PHE A 71 0.28 5.79 -12.15
C PHE A 71 0.07 4.31 -11.77
N GLY A 72 -0.28 3.46 -12.73
CA GLY A 72 -0.56 2.06 -12.45
C GLY A 72 0.65 1.29 -11.91
N GLY A 73 1.85 1.61 -12.39
CA GLY A 73 3.08 1.02 -11.86
C GLY A 73 3.42 1.52 -10.45
N ASP A 74 3.17 2.79 -10.14
CA ASP A 74 3.32 3.35 -8.78
C ASP A 74 2.36 2.66 -7.80
N LEU A 75 1.10 2.46 -8.21
CA LEU A 75 0.08 1.77 -7.43
C LEU A 75 0.50 0.31 -7.15
N GLY A 76 0.95 -0.40 -8.20
CA GLY A 76 1.41 -1.79 -8.07
C GLY A 76 2.59 -1.93 -7.12
N ILE A 77 3.59 -1.04 -7.23
CA ILE A 77 4.75 -1.01 -6.32
C ILE A 77 4.31 -0.68 -4.89
N ALA A 78 3.42 0.30 -4.69
CA ALA A 78 2.93 0.63 -3.35
C ALA A 78 2.26 -0.56 -2.66
N VAL A 79 1.49 -1.36 -3.41
CA VAL A 79 0.90 -2.62 -2.90
C VAL A 79 1.99 -3.63 -2.54
N ASP A 80 3.01 -3.81 -3.38
CA ASP A 80 4.12 -4.73 -3.10
C ASP A 80 4.91 -4.33 -1.85
N ILE A 81 5.15 -3.04 -1.65
CA ILE A 81 5.78 -2.52 -0.44
C ILE A 81 4.92 -2.81 0.80
N LEU A 82 3.60 -2.57 0.75
CA LEU A 82 2.71 -2.88 1.87
C LEU A 82 2.67 -4.38 2.19
N VAL A 83 2.67 -5.25 1.16
CA VAL A 83 2.76 -6.72 1.34
C VAL A 83 4.08 -7.09 2.02
N SER A 84 5.20 -6.51 1.58
CA SER A 84 6.52 -6.77 2.16
C SER A 84 6.60 -6.30 3.61
N LEU A 85 6.05 -5.12 3.93
CA LEU A 85 5.97 -4.59 5.29
C LEU A 85 5.07 -5.44 6.20
N ALA A 86 3.90 -5.88 5.71
CA ALA A 86 3.02 -6.78 6.44
C ALA A 86 3.73 -8.08 6.81
N ASN A 87 4.36 -8.73 5.82
CA ASN A 87 5.12 -9.96 6.03
C ASN A 87 6.31 -9.78 7.00
N PHE A 88 7.01 -8.64 6.89
CA PHE A 88 8.11 -8.30 7.79
C PHE A 88 7.63 -8.08 9.22
N ASN A 89 6.52 -7.35 9.39
CA ASN A 89 5.95 -7.04 10.68
C ASN A 89 5.44 -8.29 11.41
N THR A 90 4.82 -9.24 10.69
CA THR A 90 4.40 -10.53 11.28
C THR A 90 5.58 -11.35 11.83
N LYS A 91 6.77 -11.20 11.25
CA LYS A 91 7.98 -11.93 11.67
C LYS A 91 8.75 -11.22 12.79
N GLN A 92 8.85 -9.90 12.74
CA GLN A 92 9.74 -9.13 13.64
C GLN A 92 9.01 -8.21 14.62
N GLY A 93 7.74 -7.86 14.37
CA GLY A 93 6.95 -6.91 15.18
C GLY A 93 7.44 -5.46 15.14
N ASN A 94 8.42 -5.13 14.29
CA ASN A 94 9.16 -3.87 14.34
C ASN A 94 8.45 -2.66 13.70
N VAL A 95 7.37 -2.86 12.94
CA VAL A 95 6.64 -1.78 12.23
C VAL A 95 5.21 -1.74 12.79
N SER A 96 5.09 -1.46 14.09
CA SER A 96 3.83 -1.61 14.84
C SER A 96 3.56 -0.46 15.82
N THR A 97 4.33 0.62 15.73
CA THR A 97 4.05 1.84 16.51
C THR A 97 2.73 2.48 16.05
N GLU A 98 2.19 3.40 16.84
CA GLU A 98 0.96 4.12 16.48
C GLU A 98 1.09 4.84 15.15
N GLU A 99 2.21 5.56 14.97
CA GLU A 99 2.55 6.25 13.73
C GLU A 99 2.71 5.28 12.54
N ASP A 100 3.27 4.08 12.76
CA ASP A 100 3.36 3.07 11.70
C ASP A 100 1.98 2.61 11.24
N VAL A 101 1.06 2.35 12.19
CA VAL A 101 -0.31 1.92 11.88
C VAL A 101 -1.07 3.03 11.14
N GLU A 102 -0.89 4.29 11.56
CA GLU A 102 -1.44 5.47 10.89
C GLU A 102 -0.92 5.60 9.46
N ASN A 103 0.40 5.52 9.26
CA ASN A 103 1.00 5.62 7.94
C ASN A 103 0.58 4.45 7.03
N PHE A 104 0.49 3.22 7.55
CA PHE A 104 0.02 2.06 6.78
C PHE A 104 -1.42 2.25 6.31
N ALA A 105 -2.31 2.67 7.21
CA ALA A 105 -3.71 2.93 6.88
C ALA A 105 -3.84 4.10 5.90
N GLU A 106 -3.01 5.14 6.04
CA GLU A 106 -3.01 6.31 5.16
C GLU A 106 -2.58 5.94 3.74
N VAL A 107 -1.50 5.16 3.57
CA VAL A 107 -1.11 4.63 2.25
C VAL A 107 -2.27 3.85 1.63
N ALA A 108 -2.85 2.89 2.36
CA ALA A 108 -3.96 2.10 1.85
C ALA A 108 -5.18 2.98 1.47
N SER A 109 -5.53 3.95 2.31
CA SER A 109 -6.59 4.93 2.04
C SER A 109 -6.34 5.75 0.78
N ASN A 110 -5.11 6.21 0.58
CA ASN A 110 -4.71 6.96 -0.61
C ASN A 110 -4.81 6.13 -1.89
N LEU A 111 -4.40 4.86 -1.83
CA LEU A 111 -4.56 3.95 -2.97
C LEU A 111 -6.04 3.70 -3.29
N LEU A 112 -6.90 3.70 -2.28
CA LEU A 112 -8.36 3.51 -2.39
C LEU A 112 -9.14 4.78 -2.75
N GLU A 113 -8.48 5.90 -3.05
CA GLU A 113 -9.15 7.10 -3.57
C GLU A 113 -9.99 6.79 -4.81
N SER A 114 -11.19 7.38 -4.88
CA SER A 114 -12.12 7.13 -5.98
C SER A 114 -11.55 7.54 -7.35
N THR A 115 -10.61 8.47 -7.38
CA THR A 115 -9.90 8.87 -8.59
C THR A 115 -9.05 7.73 -9.16
N ASN A 116 -8.54 6.82 -8.34
CA ASN A 116 -7.68 5.72 -8.78
C ASN A 116 -8.47 4.53 -9.37
N ARG A 117 -9.81 4.62 -9.47
CA ARG A 117 -10.67 3.52 -9.92
C ARG A 117 -10.26 2.96 -11.28
N ILE A 118 -9.96 3.82 -12.26
CA ILE A 118 -9.56 3.38 -13.60
C ILE A 118 -8.18 2.72 -13.55
N THR A 119 -7.23 3.31 -12.84
CA THR A 119 -5.91 2.71 -12.60
C THR A 119 -6.00 1.30 -12.01
N TRP A 120 -6.86 1.09 -11.00
CA TRP A 120 -7.12 -0.23 -10.44
C TRP A 120 -7.71 -1.21 -11.46
N GLN A 121 -8.68 -0.77 -12.27
CA GLN A 121 -9.27 -1.62 -13.31
C GLN A 121 -8.24 -2.05 -14.36
N GLU A 122 -7.36 -1.14 -14.79
CA GLU A 122 -6.27 -1.49 -15.71
C GLU A 122 -5.26 -2.43 -15.07
N LEU A 123 -4.95 -2.25 -13.79
CA LEU A 123 -4.04 -3.11 -13.04
C LEU A 123 -4.62 -4.52 -12.82
N GLU A 124 -5.93 -4.66 -12.66
CA GLU A 124 -6.56 -5.98 -12.54
C GLU A 124 -6.61 -6.72 -13.88
N LYS A 125 -6.72 -6.02 -15.01
CA LYS A 125 -6.73 -6.64 -16.35
C LYS A 125 -5.42 -7.36 -16.69
N VAL A 126 -4.29 -6.92 -16.14
CA VAL A 126 -3.01 -7.64 -16.28
C VAL A 126 -2.92 -8.91 -15.41
N GLY A 127 -3.99 -9.28 -14.70
CA GLY A 127 -4.15 -10.60 -14.09
C GLY A 127 -3.36 -10.82 -12.80
N GLN A 128 -3.03 -9.76 -12.07
CA GLN A 128 -2.16 -9.84 -10.89
C GLN A 128 -2.90 -9.82 -9.54
N GLY A 129 -4.24 -9.70 -9.52
CA GLY A 129 -5.03 -9.76 -8.28
C GLY A 129 -4.60 -8.74 -7.23
N ARG A 130 -4.17 -7.54 -7.66
CA ARG A 130 -3.49 -6.56 -6.81
C ARG A 130 -4.40 -6.00 -5.73
N SER A 131 -5.70 -5.86 -6.02
CA SER A 131 -6.69 -5.45 -5.04
C SER A 131 -6.84 -6.49 -3.92
N GLN A 132 -6.74 -7.78 -4.27
CA GLN A 132 -6.78 -8.87 -3.27
C GLN A 132 -5.50 -8.86 -2.43
N SER A 133 -4.34 -8.61 -3.05
CA SER A 133 -3.07 -8.46 -2.34
C SER A 133 -3.09 -7.30 -1.34
N LEU A 134 -3.70 -6.15 -1.70
CA LEU A 134 -3.87 -5.03 -0.76
C LEU A 134 -4.74 -5.41 0.44
N VAL A 135 -5.88 -6.06 0.20
CA VAL A 135 -6.77 -6.53 1.29
C VAL A 135 -6.03 -7.49 2.21
N LYS A 136 -5.30 -8.45 1.62
CA LYS A 136 -4.51 -9.40 2.40
C LYS A 136 -3.38 -8.72 3.19
N ALA A 137 -2.70 -7.75 2.61
CA ALA A 137 -1.65 -6.99 3.29
C ALA A 137 -2.19 -6.24 4.52
N MET A 138 -3.38 -5.63 4.42
CA MET A 138 -4.04 -4.97 5.56
C MET A 138 -4.37 -5.96 6.69
N ASP A 139 -4.87 -7.15 6.35
CA ASP A 139 -5.17 -8.21 7.32
C ASP A 139 -3.90 -8.75 7.99
N ASP A 140 -2.90 -9.15 7.19
CA ASP A 140 -1.62 -9.68 7.66
C ASP A 140 -0.88 -8.65 8.54
N TYR A 141 -0.88 -7.38 8.13
CA TYR A 141 -0.28 -6.30 8.92
C TYR A 141 -0.99 -6.13 10.26
N GLY A 142 -2.33 -6.13 10.27
CA GLY A 142 -3.15 -6.06 11.48
C GLY A 142 -2.86 -7.20 12.45
N LEU A 143 -2.70 -8.43 11.95
CA LEU A 143 -2.29 -9.59 12.75
C LEU A 143 -0.89 -9.39 13.37
N GLY A 144 0.07 -8.87 12.60
CA GLY A 144 1.40 -8.53 13.11
C GLY A 144 1.36 -7.49 14.23
N VAL A 145 0.53 -6.45 14.10
CA VAL A 145 0.33 -5.43 15.14
C VAL A 145 -0.38 -6.02 16.37
N ALA A 146 -1.42 -6.83 16.20
CA ALA A 146 -2.11 -7.48 17.32
C ALA A 146 -1.17 -8.33 18.17
N ALA A 147 -0.16 -8.96 17.53
CA ALA A 147 0.86 -9.74 18.21
C ALA A 147 1.73 -8.89 19.16
N THR A 148 1.84 -7.57 18.98
CA THR A 148 2.62 -6.66 19.83
C THR A 148 1.83 -6.06 20.99
N LEU A 149 0.50 -6.17 21.00
CA LEU A 149 -0.40 -5.65 22.05
C LEU A 149 -0.43 -6.51 23.34
N THR A 150 0.66 -7.21 23.67
CA THR A 150 0.72 -8.19 24.77
C THR A 150 0.27 -7.60 26.11
N GLY A 151 -0.67 -8.29 26.78
CA GLY A 151 -1.11 -7.94 28.13
C GLY A 151 -1.99 -6.69 28.25
N SER A 152 -2.39 -6.08 27.12
CA SER A 152 -3.30 -4.92 27.13
C SER A 152 -4.68 -5.28 26.56
N THR A 153 -5.73 -4.68 27.11
CA THR A 153 -7.07 -4.64 26.48
C THR A 153 -7.20 -3.48 25.50
N ASN A 154 -6.07 -2.85 25.13
CA ASN A 154 -6.07 -1.66 24.30
C ASN A 154 -6.20 -2.07 22.84
N SER A 155 -7.24 -1.57 22.19
CA SER A 155 -7.40 -1.64 20.74
C SER A 155 -6.55 -0.56 20.07
N ARG A 156 -6.01 -0.85 18.90
CA ARG A 156 -5.54 0.19 17.97
C ARG A 156 -6.66 0.50 17.00
N VAL A 157 -7.08 1.75 16.92
CA VAL A 157 -8.11 2.20 15.99
C VAL A 157 -7.52 3.34 15.19
N VAL A 158 -7.51 3.19 13.87
CA VAL A 158 -7.12 4.24 12.93
C VAL A 158 -8.26 4.49 11.97
N GLN A 159 -8.54 5.77 11.75
CA GLN A 159 -9.54 6.23 10.80
C GLN A 159 -8.86 7.18 9.83
N THR A 160 -9.01 6.87 8.55
CA THR A 160 -8.56 7.69 7.43
C THR A 160 -9.78 8.08 6.59
N LYS A 161 -9.57 8.75 5.46
CA LYS A 161 -10.65 9.18 4.58
C LYS A 161 -11.41 8.00 3.97
N ASN A 162 -10.71 6.95 3.52
CA ASN A 162 -11.31 5.85 2.75
C ASN A 162 -11.23 4.49 3.49
N LEU A 163 -10.62 4.45 4.68
CA LEU A 163 -10.39 3.21 5.42
C LEU A 163 -10.52 3.42 6.94
N VAL A 164 -11.15 2.48 7.62
CA VAL A 164 -11.11 2.34 9.08
C VAL A 164 -10.52 0.99 9.41
N MET A 165 -9.50 0.96 10.26
CA MET A 165 -8.93 -0.28 10.79
C MET A 165 -9.05 -0.28 12.31
N ARG A 166 -9.51 -1.41 12.85
CA ARG A 166 -9.52 -1.68 14.28
C ARG A 166 -8.79 -3.00 14.51
N ILE A 167 -7.80 -2.96 15.38
CA ILE A 167 -6.93 -4.08 15.72
C ILE A 167 -7.10 -4.35 17.21
N ASP A 168 -7.64 -5.51 17.52
CA ASP A 168 -7.83 -5.99 18.88
C ASP A 168 -6.97 -7.23 19.10
N ARG A 169 -6.40 -7.38 20.30
CA ARG A 169 -5.88 -8.67 20.75
C ARG A 169 -6.94 -9.37 21.58
N ALA A 170 -7.49 -10.47 21.05
CA ALA A 170 -8.40 -11.31 21.81
C ALA A 170 -7.62 -12.04 22.93
N ASN A 171 -8.02 -11.83 24.19
CA ASN A 171 -7.54 -12.65 25.30
C ASN A 171 -8.37 -13.95 25.33
N GLN A 172 -7.71 -15.11 25.39
CA GLN A 172 -8.37 -16.42 25.40
C GLN A 172 -9.32 -16.63 26.60
N ASP A 173 -9.28 -15.78 27.62
CA ASP A 173 -10.09 -15.87 28.84
C ASP A 173 -11.40 -15.06 28.81
N SER A 174 -11.82 -14.50 27.67
CA SER A 174 -13.16 -13.90 27.56
C SER A 174 -14.16 -14.95 27.08
N PRO A 175 -15.08 -15.43 27.94
CA PRO A 175 -16.20 -16.24 27.48
C PRO A 175 -17.14 -15.32 26.69
N VAL A 176 -17.49 -15.76 25.49
CA VAL A 176 -18.62 -15.23 24.72
C VAL A 176 -19.91 -15.44 25.49
#